data_AF-L1NBZ5-F1
#
_entry.id   AF-L1NBZ5-F1
#
_cell.length_a   1.000
_cell.length_b   1.000
_cell.length_c   1.000
_cell.angle_alpha   90.00
_cell.angle_beta   90.00
_cell.angle_gamma   90.00
#
_symmetry.space_group_name_H-M   'P 1'
#
loop_
_entity.id
_entity.type
_entity.pdbx_description
1 polymer ?
#
loop_
_entity_poly.entity_id
_entity_poly.type
_entity_poly.pdbx_seq_one_letter_code
_entity_poly.pdbx_strand_id
1 'polypeptide(L)'
;MVWYMDRANALVLGVCLSACLVVCSCRGKEKREVHNVCPTTYLPQELDQLYQPLCRDRFILQELHDEFRNPTERLFPMEQRMAHKTWILEFTWREKADSLITVWYVREADTLRKLRHFRFSEHDEF
;
A
#
# COMPACT_ATOMS: atom_id res chain seq x y z
N MET A 1 29.76 63.32 -10.25
CA MET A 1 29.00 62.66 -11.34
C MET A 1 28.98 61.17 -11.01
N VAL A 2 27.90 60.64 -10.43
CA VAL A 2 26.88 59.76 -11.08
C VAL A 2 27.60 58.67 -11.89
N TRP A 3 27.55 57.37 -11.55
CA TRP A 3 26.43 56.40 -11.64
C TRP A 3 26.61 55.29 -10.58
N TYR A 4 25.63 55.02 -9.71
CA TYR A 4 24.46 54.12 -9.83
C TYR A 4 24.78 52.61 -9.70
N MET A 5 23.96 51.97 -8.86
CA MET A 5 24.05 50.64 -8.26
C MET A 5 24.05 49.44 -9.22
N ASP A 6 24.50 48.34 -8.62
CA ASP A 6 23.99 46.97 -8.73
C ASP A 6 24.47 46.05 -9.85
N ARG A 7 25.05 44.92 -9.41
CA ARG A 7 24.91 43.60 -10.05
C ARG A 7 25.35 42.50 -9.09
N ALA A 8 24.53 42.29 -8.07
CA ALA A 8 24.35 40.98 -7.46
C ALA A 8 23.94 39.98 -8.56
N ASN A 9 24.88 39.21 -9.13
CA ASN A 9 24.62 37.93 -9.83
C ASN A 9 25.89 37.24 -10.38
N ALA A 10 26.98 37.21 -9.61
CA ALA A 10 28.18 36.47 -9.99
C ALA A 10 28.60 35.40 -8.97
N LEU A 11 27.68 35.00 -8.07
CA LEU A 11 27.95 34.05 -6.99
C LEU A 11 27.00 32.83 -7.00
N VAL A 12 26.36 32.52 -8.13
CA VAL A 12 25.40 31.39 -8.24
C VAL A 12 25.91 30.23 -9.11
N LEU A 13 27.15 30.26 -9.59
CA LEU A 13 27.68 29.26 -10.53
C LEU A 13 28.89 28.47 -10.01
N GLY A 14 28.98 28.26 -8.70
CA GLY A 14 30.14 27.62 -8.06
C GLY A 14 29.86 26.62 -6.94
N VAL A 15 28.63 26.10 -6.78
CA VAL A 15 28.26 25.17 -5.69
C VAL A 15 27.48 23.93 -6.18
N CYS A 16 27.58 23.54 -7.45
CA CYS A 16 26.83 22.39 -7.99
C CYS A 16 27.62 21.08 -8.18
N LEU A 17 28.86 20.95 -7.68
CA LEU A 17 29.72 19.82 -8.10
C LEU A 17 30.46 19.03 -7.03
N SER A 18 30.06 19.05 -5.75
CA SER A 18 30.71 18.14 -4.78
C SER A 18 29.78 17.54 -3.74
N ALA A 19 29.80 16.21 -3.72
CA ALA A 19 29.35 15.33 -2.63
C ALA A 19 27.89 14.87 -2.62
N CYS A 20 27.35 14.51 -3.79
CA CYS A 20 26.36 13.43 -3.87
C CYS A 20 27.08 12.07 -3.90
N LEU A 21 27.64 11.61 -2.78
CA LEU A 21 28.12 10.23 -2.66
C LEU A 21 28.01 9.73 -1.21
N VAL A 22 27.48 8.50 -1.06
CA VAL A 22 27.67 7.56 0.07
C VAL A 22 26.71 7.83 1.27
N VAL A 23 25.76 6.97 1.69
CA VAL A 23 25.60 5.50 1.67
C VAL A 23 24.10 5.15 1.55
N CYS A 24 23.71 4.44 0.49
CA CYS A 24 22.46 3.66 0.50
C CYS A 24 22.73 2.43 1.37
N SER A 25 22.19 2.39 2.60
CA SER A 25 22.22 1.18 3.42
C SER A 25 21.22 0.17 2.85
N CYS A 26 21.61 -0.51 1.78
CA CYS A 26 20.98 -1.73 1.29
C CYS A 26 21.26 -2.85 2.28
N ARG A 27 20.56 -2.85 3.42
CA ARG A 27 20.72 -3.87 4.45
C ARG A 27 19.79 -5.05 4.14
N GLY A 28 20.40 -6.11 3.58
CA GLY A 28 19.95 -7.48 3.69
C GLY A 28 18.62 -7.80 3.00
N LYS A 29 18.65 -8.05 1.69
CA LYS A 29 17.71 -9.01 1.11
C LYS A 29 18.15 -10.40 1.56
N GLU A 30 17.76 -10.79 2.77
CA GLU A 30 17.66 -12.21 3.10
C GLU A 30 16.72 -12.78 2.05
N LYS A 31 17.27 -13.60 1.13
CA LYS A 31 16.46 -14.45 0.27
C LYS A 31 15.78 -15.45 1.20
N ARG A 32 14.66 -15.04 1.78
CA ARG A 32 13.72 -15.95 2.43
C ARG A 32 13.39 -16.98 1.36
N GLU A 33 13.76 -18.23 1.61
CA GLU A 33 13.30 -19.35 0.82
C GLU A 33 11.80 -19.18 0.64
N VAL A 34 11.37 -19.13 -0.62
CA VAL A 34 9.96 -19.06 -1.01
C VAL A 34 9.38 -20.44 -0.75
N HIS A 35 9.25 -20.79 0.53
CA HIS A 35 8.24 -21.76 0.89
C HIS A 35 6.91 -21.15 0.47
N ASN A 36 6.08 -21.93 -0.23
CA ASN A 36 4.69 -21.59 -0.52
C ASN A 36 3.91 -21.56 0.80
N VAL A 37 4.17 -20.54 1.62
CA VAL A 37 3.51 -20.35 2.91
C VAL A 37 2.18 -19.68 2.62
N CYS A 38 1.11 -20.46 2.73
CA CYS A 38 -0.24 -19.93 2.63
C CYS A 38 -0.64 -19.33 3.99
N PRO A 39 -1.15 -18.08 4.03
CA PRO A 39 -1.70 -17.52 5.25
C PRO A 39 -2.86 -18.36 5.76
N THR A 40 -2.92 -18.60 7.07
CA THR A 40 -3.98 -19.38 7.71
C THR A 40 -5.11 -18.47 8.17
N THR A 41 -4.77 -17.36 8.83
CA THR A 41 -5.75 -16.46 9.46
C THR A 41 -6.06 -15.24 8.61
N TYR A 42 -5.11 -14.83 7.74
CA TYR A 42 -5.15 -13.57 6.98
C TYR A 42 -5.28 -12.34 7.89
N LEU A 43 -4.87 -12.44 9.17
CA LEU A 43 -4.77 -11.27 10.01
C LEU A 43 -3.62 -10.37 9.54
N PRO A 44 -3.74 -9.04 9.69
CA PRO A 44 -2.67 -8.13 9.31
C PRO A 44 -1.31 -8.51 9.85
N GLN A 45 -1.23 -8.93 11.11
CA GLN A 45 0.01 -9.30 11.78
C GLN A 45 0.66 -10.54 11.17
N GLU A 46 -0.13 -11.54 10.77
CA GLU A 46 0.37 -12.72 10.06
C GLU A 46 0.90 -12.33 8.67
N LEU A 47 0.14 -11.52 7.94
CA LEU A 47 0.52 -11.10 6.58
C LEU A 47 1.75 -10.19 6.59
N ASP A 48 1.91 -9.35 7.61
CA ASP A 48 3.10 -8.52 7.82
C ASP A 48 4.36 -9.36 8.09
N GLN A 49 4.19 -10.55 8.67
CA GLN A 49 5.28 -11.49 8.87
C GLN A 49 5.62 -12.27 7.61
N LEU A 50 4.68 -12.45 6.68
CA LEU A 50 4.87 -13.24 5.46
C LEU A 50 5.29 -12.39 4.26
N TYR A 51 4.76 -11.18 4.14
CA TYR A 51 4.80 -10.35 2.94
C TYR A 51 5.18 -8.91 3.25
N GLN A 52 5.61 -8.15 2.23
CA GLN A 52 5.95 -6.73 2.41
C GLN A 52 4.67 -5.87 2.34
N PRO A 53 4.32 -5.09 3.37
CA PRO A 53 3.17 -4.19 3.32
C PRO A 53 3.38 -3.09 2.28
N LEU A 54 2.36 -2.80 1.47
CA LEU A 54 2.40 -1.74 0.46
C LEU A 54 1.40 -0.63 0.74
N CYS A 55 0.14 -0.99 0.97
CA CYS A 55 -0.94 -0.01 1.13
C CYS A 55 -1.89 -0.42 2.24
N ARG A 56 -2.41 0.58 2.96
CA ARG A 56 -3.47 0.44 3.95
C ARG A 56 -4.48 1.54 3.69
N ASP A 57 -5.56 1.20 3.03
CA ASP A 57 -6.62 2.13 2.68
C ASP A 57 -7.93 1.75 3.36
N ARG A 58 -8.94 2.62 3.23
CA ARG A 58 -10.29 2.39 3.69
C ARG A 58 -11.30 3.11 2.80
N PHE A 59 -12.45 2.50 2.65
CA PHE A 59 -13.58 3.11 1.95
C PHE A 59 -14.88 2.85 2.70
N ILE A 60 -15.89 3.68 2.42
CA ILE A 60 -17.24 3.50 2.96
C ILE A 60 -17.98 2.52 2.05
N LEU A 61 -18.63 1.51 2.64
CA LEU A 61 -19.51 0.59 1.95
C LEU A 61 -20.66 1.34 1.25
N GLN A 62 -20.85 1.10 -0.04
CA GLN A 62 -21.93 1.64 -0.88
C GLN A 62 -22.23 0.66 -2.03
N GLU A 63 -23.10 0.98 -2.99
CA GLU A 63 -23.53 0.07 -4.08
C GLU A 63 -22.82 0.26 -5.44
N LEU A 64 -21.78 1.09 -5.49
CA LEU A 64 -21.18 1.56 -6.74
C LEU A 64 -19.65 1.56 -6.70
N HIS A 65 -19.01 0.61 -6.00
CA HIS A 65 -17.56 0.46 -6.14
C HIS A 65 -17.19 -0.29 -7.42
N ASP A 66 -15.90 -0.31 -7.72
CA ASP A 66 -15.32 -1.01 -8.87
C ASP A 66 -15.60 -2.53 -8.84
N GLU A 67 -15.23 -3.21 -9.93
CA GLU A 67 -15.42 -4.65 -10.10
C GLU A 67 -14.75 -5.52 -9.01
N PHE A 68 -13.71 -5.02 -8.36
CA PHE A 68 -12.97 -5.74 -7.32
C PHE A 68 -13.67 -5.62 -5.96
N ARG A 69 -14.30 -4.47 -5.70
CA ARG A 69 -15.00 -4.17 -4.45
C ARG A 69 -16.46 -4.64 -4.45
N ASN A 70 -17.13 -4.67 -5.59
CA ASN A 70 -18.52 -5.14 -5.75
C ASN A 70 -18.80 -6.52 -5.09
N PRO A 71 -17.96 -7.55 -5.27
CA PRO A 71 -18.17 -8.83 -4.59
C PRO A 71 -18.07 -8.76 -3.06
N THR A 72 -17.24 -7.85 -2.54
CA THR A 72 -17.09 -7.64 -1.09
C THR A 72 -18.33 -6.91 -0.54
N GLU A 73 -18.89 -5.97 -1.28
CA GLU A 73 -20.12 -5.28 -0.89
C GLU A 73 -21.30 -6.25 -0.72
N ARG A 74 -21.47 -7.20 -1.65
CA ARG A 74 -22.60 -8.16 -1.65
C ARG A 74 -22.63 -9.09 -0.43
N LEU A 75 -21.59 -9.09 0.41
CA LEU A 75 -21.59 -9.77 1.70
C LEU A 75 -22.47 -9.06 2.75
N PHE A 76 -22.89 -7.82 2.49
CA PHE A 76 -23.70 -7.01 3.39
C PHE A 76 -25.13 -6.86 2.87
N PRO A 77 -26.13 -6.82 3.76
CA PRO A 77 -27.52 -6.60 3.37
C PRO A 77 -27.71 -5.20 2.76
N MET A 78 -28.75 -5.05 1.94
CA MET A 78 -29.05 -3.81 1.23
C MET A 78 -29.13 -2.60 2.18
N GLU A 79 -29.78 -2.73 3.33
CA GLU A 79 -29.94 -1.63 4.27
C GLU A 79 -28.59 -1.10 4.76
N GLN A 80 -27.61 -2.00 4.99
CA GLN A 80 -26.27 -1.60 5.42
C GLN A 80 -25.48 -0.92 4.31
N ARG A 81 -25.64 -1.36 3.06
CA ARG A 81 -24.99 -0.73 1.89
C ARG A 81 -25.54 0.67 1.62
N MET A 82 -26.84 0.86 1.81
CA MET A 82 -27.52 2.17 1.69
C MET A 82 -27.29 3.09 2.89
N ALA A 83 -26.86 2.54 4.04
CA ALA A 83 -26.63 3.34 5.24
C ALA A 83 -25.37 4.19 5.16
N HIS A 84 -24.39 3.84 4.30
CA HIS A 84 -23.12 4.55 4.12
C HIS A 84 -22.35 4.82 5.43
N LYS A 85 -22.42 3.88 6.38
CA LYS A 85 -21.81 4.01 7.72
C LYS A 85 -20.73 2.98 8.01
N THR A 86 -20.65 1.93 7.20
CA THR A 86 -19.69 0.83 7.40
C THR A 86 -18.39 1.16 6.69
N TRP A 87 -17.29 1.24 7.46
CA TRP A 87 -15.95 1.35 6.90
C TRP A 87 -15.39 -0.04 6.57
N ILE A 88 -14.93 -0.19 5.34
CA ILE A 88 -14.17 -1.35 4.87
C ILE A 88 -12.70 -0.94 4.82
N LEU A 89 -11.84 -1.80 5.36
CA LEU A 89 -10.39 -1.64 5.32
C LEU A 89 -9.85 -2.48 4.15
N GLU A 90 -8.99 -1.91 3.33
CA GLU A 90 -8.38 -2.54 2.17
C GLU A 90 -6.86 -2.52 2.34
N PHE A 91 -6.27 -3.67 2.62
CA PHE A 91 -4.84 -3.79 2.89
C PHE A 91 -4.17 -4.59 1.79
N THR A 92 -3.05 -4.10 1.28
CA THR A 92 -2.31 -4.72 0.18
C THR A 92 -0.86 -4.97 0.58
N TRP A 93 -0.40 -6.17 0.26
CA TRP A 93 0.99 -6.60 0.42
C TRP A 93 1.56 -7.07 -0.91
N ARG A 94 2.88 -6.99 -1.01
CA ARG A 94 3.68 -7.62 -2.06
C ARG A 94 4.05 -9.04 -1.64
N GLU A 95 3.58 -10.03 -2.39
CA GLU A 95 3.89 -11.45 -2.15
C GLU A 95 5.20 -11.84 -2.84
N LYS A 96 5.35 -11.53 -4.14
CA LYS A 96 6.59 -11.66 -4.93
C LYS A 96 6.88 -10.34 -5.66
N ALA A 97 7.94 -10.28 -6.48
CA ALA A 97 8.30 -9.06 -7.20
C ALA A 97 7.16 -8.52 -8.08
N ASP A 98 6.38 -9.43 -8.64
CA ASP A 98 5.33 -9.27 -9.65
C ASP A 98 3.94 -9.72 -9.15
N SER A 99 3.80 -10.05 -7.86
CA SER A 99 2.53 -10.51 -7.29
C SER A 99 2.13 -9.74 -6.04
N LEU A 100 0.82 -9.55 -5.91
CA LEU A 100 0.16 -8.79 -4.86
C LEU A 100 -0.93 -9.63 -4.20
N ILE A 101 -1.13 -9.38 -2.92
CA ILE A 101 -2.29 -9.86 -2.18
C ILE A 101 -3.00 -8.67 -1.54
N THR A 102 -4.30 -8.55 -1.81
CA THR A 102 -5.18 -7.56 -1.20
C THR A 102 -6.21 -8.27 -0.34
N VAL A 103 -6.41 -7.81 0.88
CA VAL A 103 -7.38 -8.35 1.83
C VAL A 103 -8.28 -7.24 2.34
N TRP A 104 -9.58 -7.50 2.32
CA TRP A 104 -10.59 -6.59 2.84
C TRP A 104 -11.09 -7.05 4.20
N TYR A 105 -11.27 -6.09 5.10
CA TYR A 105 -11.73 -6.32 6.46
C TYR A 105 -12.86 -5.38 6.82
N VAL A 106 -13.68 -5.81 7.77
CA VAL A 106 -14.55 -4.94 8.55
C VAL A 106 -14.10 -4.97 10.00
N ARG A 107 -14.16 -3.82 10.67
CA ARG A 107 -13.92 -3.76 12.11
C ARG A 107 -15.20 -4.14 12.85
N GLU A 108 -15.09 -5.10 13.76
CA GLU A 108 -16.17 -5.54 14.64
C GLU A 108 -15.70 -5.40 16.09
N ALA A 109 -16.17 -4.34 16.76
CA ALA A 109 -15.66 -3.90 18.05
C ALA A 109 -14.13 -3.78 18.03
N ASP A 110 -13.43 -4.59 18.84
CA ASP A 110 -11.98 -4.62 18.96
C ASP A 110 -11.30 -5.64 18.02
N THR A 111 -12.07 -6.28 17.14
CA THR A 111 -11.59 -7.31 16.22
C THR A 111 -11.66 -6.88 14.77
N LEU A 112 -10.84 -7.54 13.93
CA LEU A 112 -10.89 -7.42 12.47
C LEU A 112 -11.40 -8.73 11.89
N ARG A 113 -12.56 -8.67 11.24
CA ARG A 113 -13.09 -9.80 10.49
C ARG A 113 -12.68 -9.68 9.03
N LYS A 114 -12.03 -10.72 8.51
CA LYS A 114 -11.75 -10.88 7.09
C LYS A 114 -13.07 -10.99 6.33
N LEU A 115 -13.21 -10.19 5.27
CA LEU A 115 -14.31 -10.30 4.32
C LEU A 115 -13.90 -11.15 3.13
N ARG A 116 -12.81 -10.77 2.47
CA ARG A 116 -12.32 -11.39 1.24
C ARG A 116 -10.83 -11.15 1.07
N HIS A 117 -10.20 -11.93 0.21
CA HIS A 117 -8.88 -11.64 -0.32
C HIS A 117 -8.87 -11.83 -1.83
N PHE A 118 -7.95 -11.15 -2.49
CA PHE A 118 -7.66 -11.26 -3.91
C PHE A 118 -6.15 -11.36 -4.08
N ARG A 119 -5.72 -12.27 -4.96
CA ARG A 119 -4.32 -12.38 -5.35
C ARG A 119 -4.19 -12.02 -6.82
N PHE A 120 -3.20 -11.20 -7.12
CA PHE A 120 -2.85 -10.78 -8.47
C PHE A 120 -1.39 -11.17 -8.73
N SER A 121 -1.11 -11.66 -9.93
CA SER A 121 0.23 -11.94 -10.41
C SER A 121 0.27 -11.54 -11.86
N GLU A 122 1.30 -10.81 -12.27
CA GLU A 122 1.45 -10.42 -13.69
C GLU A 122 1.57 -11.66 -14.61
N HIS A 123 2.02 -12.80 -14.06
CA HIS A 123 2.27 -14.04 -14.79
C HIS A 123 1.32 -15.19 -14.39
N ASP A 124 0.28 -14.92 -13.59
CA ASP A 124 -0.66 -15.93 -13.05
C ASP A 124 0.00 -17.07 -12.23
N GLU A 125 1.23 -16.88 -11.75
CA GLU A 125 1.93 -17.85 -10.90
C GLU A 125 1.72 -17.57 -9.40
N PHE A 126 1.11 -18.51 -8.68
CA PHE A 126 0.90 -18.43 -7.22
C PHE A 126 1.56 -19.58 -6.48
#